data_AF-A0A2N5X870-F1
#
_entry.id   AF-A0A2N5X870-F1
#
_cell.length_a   1.000
_cell.length_b   1.000
_cell.length_c   1.000
_cell.angle_alpha   90.00
_cell.angle_beta   90.00
_cell.angle_gamma   90.00
#
_symmetry.space_group_name_H-M   'P 1'
#
loop_
_entity.id
_entity.type
_entity.pdbx_description
1 polymer ?
#
loop_
_entity_poly.entity_id
_entity_poly.type
_entity_poly.pdbx_seq_one_letter_code
_entity_poly.pdbx_strand_id
1 'polypeptide(L)'
;MNPARFNRATHFSVVWAFMLCFITILEWRSLDRDPMKADILSPFIQRHIEITPGQAQTDRAAPIDSLGVEPAKRPQTVVELGFDGPLFLACFFIPIIVFHGIGALFTHLRKHLEP
;
A
#
# COMPACT_ATOMS: atom_id res chain seq x y z
N MET A 1 -43.38 5.85 4.70
CA MET A 1 -41.93 5.54 4.77
C MET A 1 -41.27 6.15 3.55
N ASN A 2 -40.53 7.24 3.72
CA ASN A 2 -39.74 7.82 2.62
C ASN A 2 -38.61 6.83 2.31
N PRO A 3 -38.55 6.20 1.12
CA PRO A 3 -37.34 5.48 0.75
C PRO A 3 -36.24 6.53 0.73
N ALA A 4 -35.26 6.40 1.64
CA ALA A 4 -34.07 7.22 1.60
C ALA A 4 -33.58 7.20 0.15
N ARG A 5 -33.68 8.34 -0.55
CA ARG A 5 -33.24 8.44 -1.95
C ARG A 5 -31.82 7.89 -2.00
N PHE A 6 -31.63 6.74 -2.62
CA PHE A 6 -30.36 6.06 -2.68
C PHE A 6 -29.32 7.00 -3.29
N ASN A 7 -28.44 7.56 -2.45
CA ASN A 7 -27.37 8.45 -2.91
C ASN A 7 -26.22 7.59 -3.44
N ARG A 8 -26.19 7.44 -4.77
CA ARG A 8 -25.18 6.63 -5.48
C ARG A 8 -23.75 7.06 -5.15
N ALA A 9 -23.51 8.36 -4.95
CA ALA A 9 -22.18 8.88 -4.64
C ALA A 9 -21.72 8.49 -3.23
N THR A 10 -22.62 8.57 -2.25
CA THR A 10 -22.35 8.10 -0.88
C THR A 10 -22.13 6.60 -0.85
N HIS A 11 -22.96 5.82 -1.55
CA HIS A 11 -22.79 4.37 -1.62
C HIS A 11 -21.44 3.99 -2.26
N PHE A 12 -21.09 4.60 -3.39
CA PHE A 12 -19.77 4.42 -4.03
C PHE A 12 -18.63 4.75 -3.06
N SER A 13 -18.71 5.87 -2.33
CA SER A 13 -17.64 6.31 -1.44
C SER A 13 -17.42 5.36 -0.27
N VAL A 14 -18.50 4.80 0.28
CA VAL A 14 -18.41 3.77 1.32
C VAL A 14 -17.77 2.51 0.76
N VAL A 15 -18.25 2.01 -0.39
CA VAL A 15 -17.68 0.81 -1.03
C VAL A 15 -16.20 1.01 -1.39
N TRP A 16 -15.86 2.18 -1.92
CA TRP A 16 -14.49 2.57 -2.25
C TRP A 16 -13.57 2.57 -1.02
N ALA A 17 -14.03 3.18 0.07
CA ALA A 17 -13.29 3.21 1.34
C ALA A 17 -13.01 1.80 1.87
N PHE A 18 -14.02 0.94 1.87
CA PHE A 18 -13.86 -0.45 2.30
C PHE A 18 -12.93 -1.23 1.37
N MET A 19 -13.06 -1.07 0.06
CA MET A 19 -12.19 -1.73 -0.92
C MET A 19 -10.73 -1.31 -0.76
N LEU A 20 -10.46 -0.01 -0.67
CA LEU A 20 -9.10 0.49 -0.53
C LEU A 20 -8.45 0.01 0.77
N CYS A 21 -9.20 0.05 1.88
CA CYS A 21 -8.74 -0.46 3.16
C CYS A 21 -8.44 -1.96 3.11
N PHE A 22 -9.35 -2.75 2.52
CA PHE A 22 -9.20 -4.20 2.42
C PHE A 22 -7.98 -4.60 1.58
N ILE A 23 -7.79 -3.97 0.41
CA ILE A 23 -6.63 -4.20 -0.45
C ILE A 23 -5.34 -3.85 0.30
N THR A 24 -5.31 -2.69 0.97
CA THR A 24 -4.14 -2.24 1.74
C THR A 24 -3.75 -3.25 2.82
N ILE A 25 -4.71 -3.73 3.61
CA ILE A 25 -4.46 -4.71 4.69
C ILE A 25 -3.98 -6.06 4.12
N LEU A 26 -4.65 -6.56 3.08
CA LEU A 26 -4.27 -7.83 2.46
C LEU A 26 -2.87 -7.78 1.88
N GLU A 27 -2.55 -6.68 1.21
CA GLU A 27 -1.25 -6.47 0.62
C GLU A 27 -0.16 -6.31 1.67
N TRP A 28 -0.42 -5.51 2.72
CA TRP A 28 0.52 -5.37 3.83
C TRP A 28 0.82 -6.72 4.49
N ARG A 29 -0.22 -7.52 4.78
CA ARG A 29 -0.05 -8.88 5.32
C ARG A 29 0.69 -9.81 4.35
N SER A 30 0.47 -9.65 3.03
CA SER A 30 1.19 -10.43 2.02
C SER A 30 2.67 -10.09 2.02
N LEU A 31 3.02 -8.82 2.18
CA LEU A 31 4.40 -8.34 2.19
C LEU A 31 5.11 -8.62 3.51
N ASP A 32 4.39 -8.62 4.63
CA ASP A 32 4.90 -9.06 5.94
C ASP A 32 5.32 -10.55 5.91
N ARG A 33 4.56 -11.37 5.16
CA ARG A 33 4.89 -12.80 4.98
C ARG A 33 5.98 -13.04 3.94
N ASP A 34 5.98 -12.28 2.86
CA ASP A 34 6.94 -12.38 1.77
C ASP A 34 7.37 -10.98 1.30
N PRO A 35 8.40 -10.39 1.94
CA PRO A 35 8.83 -9.02 1.65
C PRO A 35 9.51 -8.89 0.28
N MET A 36 9.89 -10.02 -0.34
CA MET A 36 10.53 -10.07 -1.66
C MET A 36 9.53 -10.26 -2.80
N LYS A 37 8.24 -10.34 -2.52
CA LYS A 37 7.18 -10.49 -3.52
C LYS A 37 7.30 -9.42 -4.62
N ALA A 38 7.39 -9.82 -5.87
CA ALA A 38 7.70 -8.91 -6.98
C ALA A 38 6.66 -7.78 -7.15
N ASP A 39 5.39 -8.08 -6.89
CA ASP A 39 4.27 -7.18 -7.19
C ASP A 39 3.74 -6.47 -5.95
N ILE A 40 3.83 -5.14 -5.97
CA ILE A 40 3.11 -4.22 -5.09
C ILE A 40 2.08 -3.50 -5.98
N LEU A 41 0.80 -3.75 -5.70
CA LEU A 41 -0.34 -3.18 -6.40
C LEU A 41 -0.72 -1.82 -5.82
N SER A 42 -0.57 -1.62 -4.51
CA SER A 42 -0.88 -0.33 -3.89
C SER A 42 0.21 0.70 -4.16
N PRO A 43 -0.13 1.86 -4.77
CA PRO A 43 0.86 2.87 -5.14
C PRO A 43 1.50 3.56 -3.92
N PHE A 44 0.86 3.47 -2.75
CA PHE A 44 1.29 4.08 -1.48
C PHE A 44 2.07 3.12 -0.58
N ILE A 45 2.34 1.88 -1.02
CA ILE A 45 3.26 0.98 -0.32
C ILE A 45 4.57 0.98 -1.11
N GLN A 46 5.67 1.26 -0.45
CA GLN A 46 6.99 1.33 -1.07
C GLN A 46 7.90 0.26 -0.46
N ARG A 47 8.76 -0.34 -1.28
CA ARG A 47 9.76 -1.29 -0.84
C ARG A 47 11.16 -0.76 -1.14
N HIS A 48 11.97 -0.68 -0.11
CA HIS A 48 13.39 -0.40 -0.20
C HIS A 48 14.17 -1.70 0.08
N ILE A 49 15.03 -2.09 -0.86
CA ILE A 49 15.88 -3.28 -0.73
C ILE A 49 17.31 -2.79 -0.57
N GLU A 50 17.87 -2.97 0.61
CA GLU A 50 19.28 -2.71 0.86
C GLU A 50 20.01 -4.05 0.92
N ILE A 51 20.93 -4.24 -0.02
CA ILE A 51 21.79 -5.43 -0.07
C ILE A 51 23.09 -5.04 0.62
N THR A 52 23.22 -5.40 1.90
CA THR A 52 24.47 -5.16 2.63
C THR A 52 25.47 -6.24 2.23
N PRO A 53 26.56 -5.91 1.51
CA PRO A 53 27.64 -6.87 1.28
C PRO A 53 28.25 -7.21 2.64
N GLY A 54 28.22 -8.50 3.01
CA GLY A 54 28.42 -8.98 4.38
C GLY A 54 29.54 -8.27 5.15
N GLN A 55 29.17 -7.33 6.01
CA GLN A 55 30.07 -6.62 6.91
C GLN A 55 30.72 -7.64 7.85
N ALA A 56 32.05 -7.63 7.95
CA ALA A 56 32.78 -8.44 8.91
C ALA A 56 32.22 -8.16 10.30
N GLN A 57 31.60 -9.17 10.92
CA GLN A 57 31.20 -9.11 12.31
C GLN A 57 32.51 -9.17 13.10
N THR A 58 33.13 -8.02 13.32
CA THR A 58 34.23 -7.87 14.26
C THR A 58 33.62 -7.92 15.65
N ASP A 59 33.30 -9.12 16.12
CA ASP A 59 33.08 -9.35 17.53
C ASP A 59 33.86 -10.58 17.97
N ARG A 60 34.94 -10.25 18.69
CA ARG A 60 35.66 -11.06 19.68
C ARG A 60 36.53 -12.21 19.15
N ALA A 61 37.84 -11.96 19.20
CA ALA A 61 38.88 -12.96 19.07
C ALA A 61 38.61 -14.19 19.95
N ALA A 62 38.47 -15.35 19.30
CA ALA A 62 38.71 -16.66 19.90
C ALA A 62 39.72 -17.40 19.01
N PRO A 63 40.68 -18.16 19.58
CA PRO A 63 41.80 -18.70 18.83
C PRO A 63 41.34 -19.81 17.89
N ILE A 64 41.94 -19.78 16.70
CA ILE A 64 41.75 -20.67 15.57
C ILE A 64 42.20 -22.08 15.96
N ASP A 65 41.31 -23.06 15.85
CA ASP A 65 41.74 -24.42 15.54
C ASP A 65 40.70 -25.16 14.69
N SER A 66 41.23 -26.01 13.81
CA SER A 66 40.60 -27.00 12.94
C SER A 66 39.99 -26.55 11.59
N LEU A 67 40.60 -27.11 10.53
CA LEU A 67 40.19 -27.19 9.14
C LEU A 67 38.67 -27.44 8.98
N GLY A 68 37.93 -26.40 8.63
CA GLY A 68 36.51 -26.48 8.29
C GLY A 68 36.24 -25.59 7.09
N VAL A 69 35.57 -26.14 6.08
CA VAL A 69 35.09 -25.42 4.90
C VAL A 69 34.35 -24.16 5.36
N GLU A 70 34.89 -22.98 5.06
CA GLU A 70 34.23 -21.68 5.32
C GLU A 70 32.85 -21.69 4.65
N PRO A 71 31.74 -21.61 5.40
CA PRO A 71 30.44 -21.42 4.78
C PRO A 71 30.44 -20.02 4.16
N ALA A 72 30.39 -19.96 2.82
CA ALA A 72 30.27 -18.73 2.06
C ALA A 72 29.29 -17.77 2.77
N LYS A 73 29.82 -16.65 3.25
CA LYS A 73 29.11 -15.64 4.02
C LYS A 73 27.91 -15.15 3.21
N ARG A 74 26.71 -15.62 3.58
CA ARG A 74 25.48 -15.27 2.83
C ARG A 74 25.26 -13.76 2.94
N PRO A 75 25.03 -13.06 1.82
CA PRO A 75 24.65 -11.65 1.86
C PRO A 75 23.35 -11.53 2.69
N GLN A 76 23.34 -10.58 3.63
CA GLN A 76 22.15 -10.25 4.39
C GLN A 76 21.36 -9.22 3.58
N THR A 77 20.18 -9.60 3.10
CA THR A 77 19.26 -8.69 2.43
C THR A 77 18.34 -8.08 3.49
N VAL A 78 18.43 -6.77 3.68
CA VAL A 78 17.49 -6.03 4.54
C VAL A 78 16.40 -5.46 3.63
N VAL A 79 15.14 -5.73 3.98
CA VAL A 79 13.98 -5.26 3.23
C VAL A 79 13.18 -4.35 4.14
N GLU A 80 13.06 -3.09 3.74
CA GLU A 80 12.25 -2.11 4.44
C GLU A 80 10.98 -1.82 3.65
N LEU A 81 9.86 -1.81 4.36
CA LEU A 81 8.56 -1.42 3.81
C LEU A 81 8.15 -0.07 4.35
N GLY A 82 7.91 0.86 3.43
CA GLY A 82 7.41 2.20 3.70
C GLY A 82 5.93 2.34 3.32
N PHE A 83 5.24 3.24 4.01
CA PHE A 83 3.86 3.62 3.71
C PHE A 83 3.77 5.12 3.46
N ASP A 84 3.33 5.51 2.27
CA ASP A 84 3.11 6.89 1.86
C ASP A 84 1.68 7.32 2.20
N GLY A 85 1.50 7.85 3.42
CA GLY A 85 0.21 8.33 3.91
C GLY A 85 -0.42 9.42 3.04
N PRO A 86 0.30 10.47 2.61
CA PRO A 86 -0.22 11.47 1.69
C PRO A 86 -0.75 10.88 0.38
N LEU A 87 -0.03 9.95 -0.23
CA LEU A 87 -0.47 9.28 -1.45
C LEU A 87 -1.69 8.38 -1.22
N PHE A 88 -1.75 7.69 -0.07
CA PHE A 88 -2.95 6.96 0.34
C PHE A 88 -4.17 7.87 0.43
N LEU A 89 -4.04 9.03 1.08
CA LEU A 89 -5.12 10.02 1.15
C LEU A 89 -5.55 10.51 -0.23
N ALA A 90 -4.60 10.75 -1.14
CA ALA A 90 -4.92 11.14 -2.52
C ALA A 90 -5.74 10.04 -3.23
N CYS A 91 -5.30 8.79 -3.16
CA CYS A 91 -6.03 7.64 -3.72
C CYS A 91 -7.40 7.43 -3.07
N PHE A 92 -7.56 7.78 -1.79
CA PHE A 92 -8.83 7.72 -1.09
C PHE A 92 -9.80 8.82 -1.54
N PHE A 93 -9.36 10.09 -1.53
CA PHE A 93 -10.24 11.24 -1.72
C PHE A 93 -10.52 11.58 -3.17
N ILE A 94 -9.57 11.40 -4.10
CA ILE A 94 -9.74 11.81 -5.50
C ILE A 94 -10.99 11.16 -6.11
N PRO A 95 -11.20 9.83 -6.04
CA PRO A 95 -12.40 9.21 -6.60
C PRO A 95 -13.68 9.71 -5.93
N ILE A 96 -13.67 9.89 -4.61
CA ILE A 96 -14.83 10.39 -3.86
C ILE A 96 -15.23 11.78 -4.34
N ILE A 97 -14.26 12.69 -4.49
CA ILE A 97 -14.49 14.06 -4.94
C ILE A 97 -15.00 14.06 -6.38
N VAL A 98 -14.40 13.26 -7.27
CA VAL A 98 -14.82 13.16 -8.67
C VAL A 98 -16.28 12.70 -8.79
N PHE A 99 -16.66 11.62 -8.10
CA PHE A 99 -18.03 11.09 -8.19
C PHE A 99 -19.07 12.03 -7.57
N HIS A 100 -18.75 12.68 -6.45
CA HIS A 100 -19.64 13.68 -5.86
C HIS A 100 -19.73 14.95 -6.72
N GLY A 101 -18.61 15.43 -7.26
CA GLY A 101 -18.54 16.59 -8.13
C GLY A 101 -19.35 16.39 -9.42
N ILE A 102 -19.18 15.25 -10.09
CA ILE A 102 -19.96 14.89 -11.29
C ILE A 102 -21.44 14.77 -10.94
N GLY A 103 -21.79 14.13 -9.83
CA GLY A 103 -23.18 14.02 -9.39
C GLY A 103 -23.85 15.37 -9.13
N ALA A 104 -23.12 16.30 -8.50
CA ALA A 104 -23.57 17.67 -8.26
C ALA A 104 -23.73 18.45 -9.56
N LEU A 105 -22.75 18.36 -10.47
CA LEU A 105 -22.77 19.01 -11.77
C LEU A 105 -23.94 18.51 -12.62
N PHE A 106 -24.17 17.21 -12.69
CA PHE A 106 -25.28 16.61 -13.43
C PHE A 106 -26.63 17.06 -12.86
N THR A 107 -26.75 17.12 -11.53
CA THR A 107 -27.97 17.63 -10.87
C THR A 107 -28.21 19.10 -11.22
N HIS A 108 -27.16 19.91 -11.29
CA HIS A 108 -27.25 21.31 -11.67
C HIS A 108 -27.66 21.46 -13.14
N LEU A 109 -27.00 20.75 -14.07
CA LEU A 109 -27.33 20.79 -15.50
C LEU A 109 -28.76 20.37 -15.76
N ARG A 110 -29.25 19.29 -15.14
CA ARG A 110 -30.63 18.83 -15.32
C ARG A 110 -31.67 19.88 -14.93
N LYS A 111 -31.43 20.60 -13.83
CA LYS A 111 -32.33 21.69 -13.38
C LYS A 111 -32.43 22.84 -14.37
N HIS A 112 -31.40 23.07 -15.19
CA HIS A 112 -31.38 24.14 -16.20
C HIS A 112 -31.80 23.66 -17.60
N LEU A 113 -31.92 22.34 -17.81
CA LEU A 113 -32.31 21.74 -19.10
C LEU A 113 -33.77 21.25 -19.13
N GLU A 114 -34.42 21.04 -17.99
CA GLU A 114 -35.87 20.77 -17.93
C GLU A 114 -36.63 22.10 -17.80
N PRO A 115 -37.42 22.53 -18.81
CA PRO A 115 -38.24 23.74 -18.76
C PRO A 115 -39.45 23.61 -17.84
#